data_AF-X1C7T8-F1
#
_entry.id   AF-X1C7T8-F1
#
_cell.length_a   1.000
_cell.length_b   1.000
_cell.length_c   1.000
_cell.angle_alpha   90.00
_cell.angle_beta   90.00
_cell.angle_gamma   90.00
#
_symmetry.space_group_name_H-M   'P 1'
#
loop_
_entity.id
_entity.type
_entity.pdbx_description
1 polymer ?
#
loop_
_entity_poly.entity_id
_entity_poly.type
_entity_poly.pdbx_seq_one_letter_code
_entity_poly.pdbx_strand_id
1 'polypeptide(L)'
;MDVTDQPPRIGVFICHCGINIGGVVDVPNVVEYVKTLPDVVYAEHNLYTCSADTQTNIKEKIENNQLIQVFKNAQINSISGYIGNFSTSVSYGNNNKSVDLEHGIIVVATGAKEYQPNEYNFGQDQRIITQTEFEKVLFTTDKVKGVKSIIMIQCVGSRNEDHPYCSRICCSEAIKNALKAKEINPNIEIV
;
A
#
# COMPACT_ATOMS: atom_id res chain seq x y z
N MET A 1 14.41 22.01 -9.68
CA MET A 1 15.24 21.38 -10.73
C MET A 1 14.47 21.49 -12.02
N ASP A 2 15.05 22.11 -13.03
CA ASP A 2 14.43 22.18 -14.36
C ASP A 2 14.87 20.95 -15.16
N VAL A 3 13.90 20.14 -15.57
CA VAL A 3 14.10 18.96 -16.43
C VAL A 3 13.42 19.13 -17.79
N THR A 4 13.05 20.36 -18.13
CA THR A 4 12.50 20.70 -19.45
C THR A 4 13.49 20.25 -20.52
N ASP A 5 12.96 19.63 -21.58
CA ASP A 5 13.71 19.04 -22.70
C ASP A 5 14.62 17.85 -22.38
N GLN A 6 14.59 17.31 -21.15
CA GLN A 6 15.25 16.04 -20.84
C GLN A 6 14.32 14.86 -21.16
N PRO A 7 14.84 13.75 -21.73
CA PRO A 7 14.03 12.55 -21.94
C PRO A 7 13.54 11.99 -20.60
N PRO A 8 12.38 11.31 -20.57
CA PRO A 8 11.92 10.62 -19.37
C PRO A 8 12.98 9.63 -18.86
N ARG A 9 12.97 9.40 -17.55
CA ARG A 9 13.89 8.47 -16.89
C ARG A 9 13.09 7.59 -15.95
N ILE A 10 12.87 6.35 -16.36
CA ILE A 10 12.00 5.40 -15.70
C ILE A 10 12.85 4.41 -14.89
N GLY A 11 12.51 4.28 -13.61
CA GLY A 11 13.03 3.23 -12.73
C GLY A 11 11.95 2.19 -12.44
N VAL A 12 12.27 0.91 -12.59
CA VAL A 12 11.33 -0.20 -12.43
C VAL A 12 11.80 -1.17 -11.35
N PHE A 13 10.92 -1.48 -10.41
CA PHE A 13 11.14 -2.51 -9.39
C PHE A 13 10.12 -3.64 -9.61
N ILE A 14 10.60 -4.86 -9.81
CA ILE A 14 9.75 -6.01 -10.15
C ILE A 14 9.71 -6.99 -8.98
N CYS A 15 8.50 -7.26 -8.47
CA CYS A 15 8.34 -8.22 -7.37
C CYS A 15 8.41 -9.66 -7.89
N HIS A 16 9.29 -10.47 -7.33
CA HIS A 16 9.37 -11.90 -7.65
C HIS A 16 8.39 -12.76 -6.84
N CYS A 17 8.03 -12.32 -5.63
CA CYS A 17 7.08 -12.96 -4.71
C CYS A 17 7.19 -14.50 -4.60
N GLY A 18 8.42 -15.05 -4.56
CA GLY A 18 8.65 -16.49 -4.47
C GLY A 18 7.86 -17.29 -5.52
N ILE A 19 7.06 -18.24 -5.07
CA ILE A 19 6.21 -19.08 -5.93
C ILE A 19 4.96 -18.36 -6.46
N ASN A 20 4.52 -17.27 -5.83
CA ASN A 20 3.27 -16.60 -6.20
C ASN A 20 3.38 -15.90 -7.56
N ILE A 21 4.54 -15.32 -7.88
CA ILE A 21 4.81 -14.69 -9.19
C ILE A 21 5.88 -15.48 -9.93
N GLY A 22 7.03 -15.70 -9.32
CA GLY A 22 8.15 -16.42 -9.94
C GLY A 22 7.88 -17.90 -10.24
N GLY A 23 6.82 -18.49 -9.68
CA GLY A 23 6.37 -19.83 -10.06
C GLY A 23 5.62 -19.87 -11.40
N VAL A 24 5.21 -18.71 -11.94
CA VAL A 24 4.43 -18.58 -13.18
C VAL A 24 5.16 -17.71 -14.22
N VAL A 25 5.86 -16.68 -13.76
CA VAL A 25 6.54 -15.68 -14.60
C VAL A 25 8.06 -15.82 -14.44
N ASP A 26 8.80 -15.84 -15.55
CA ASP A 26 10.26 -15.71 -15.54
C ASP A 26 10.65 -14.25 -15.24
N VAL A 27 10.66 -13.91 -13.95
CA VAL A 27 10.93 -12.56 -13.46
C VAL A 27 12.32 -12.05 -13.87
N PRO A 28 13.41 -12.85 -13.80
CA PRO A 28 14.70 -12.44 -14.34
C PRO A 28 14.65 -12.03 -15.82
N ASN A 29 14.00 -12.84 -16.68
CA ASN A 29 13.86 -12.49 -18.09
C ASN A 29 13.01 -11.22 -18.30
N VAL A 30 11.96 -11.03 -17.50
CA VAL A 30 11.13 -9.82 -17.53
C VAL A 30 11.96 -8.58 -17.17
N VAL A 31 12.86 -8.66 -16.19
CA VAL A 31 13.77 -7.54 -15.87
C VAL A 31 14.66 -7.22 -17.06
N GLU A 32 15.26 -8.23 -17.69
CA GLU A 32 16.13 -8.02 -18.86
C GLU A 32 15.37 -7.41 -20.03
N TYR A 33 14.14 -7.86 -20.29
CA TYR A 33 13.27 -7.23 -21.28
C TYR A 33 12.97 -5.78 -20.93
N VAL A 34 12.58 -5.49 -19.69
CA VAL A 34 12.23 -4.14 -19.23
C VAL A 34 13.39 -3.16 -19.40
N LYS A 35 14.64 -3.58 -19.20
CA LYS A 35 15.84 -2.75 -19.46
C LYS A 35 15.98 -2.30 -20.91
N THR A 36 15.33 -2.98 -21.86
CA THR A 36 15.37 -2.61 -23.29
C THR A 36 14.30 -1.61 -23.69
N LEU A 37 13.33 -1.33 -22.80
CA LEU A 37 12.23 -0.42 -23.11
C LEU A 37 12.71 1.03 -23.14
N PRO A 38 12.10 1.89 -24.00
CA PRO A 38 12.43 3.31 -24.06
C PRO A 38 12.38 3.95 -22.67
N ASP A 39 13.33 4.86 -22.42
CA ASP A 39 13.42 5.67 -21.20
C ASP A 39 13.67 4.91 -19.88
N VAL A 40 13.74 3.57 -19.90
CA VAL A 40 14.09 2.78 -18.71
C VAL A 40 15.59 2.86 -18.44
N VAL A 41 15.95 3.57 -17.38
CA VAL A 41 17.35 3.76 -16.95
C VAL A 41 17.73 2.86 -15.78
N TYR A 42 16.75 2.20 -15.17
CA TYR A 42 16.95 1.31 -14.04
C TYR A 42 15.87 0.24 -13.99
N ALA A 43 16.26 -1.03 -13.84
CA ALA A 43 15.33 -2.11 -13.56
C ALA A 43 15.98 -3.20 -12.71
N GLU A 44 15.29 -3.64 -11.67
CA GLU A 44 15.70 -4.77 -10.84
C GLU A 44 14.50 -5.61 -10.40
N HIS A 45 14.77 -6.82 -9.91
CA HIS A 45 13.78 -7.60 -9.18
C HIS A 45 14.23 -7.89 -7.76
N ASN A 46 13.26 -8.07 -6.88
CA ASN A 46 13.48 -8.40 -5.48
C ASN A 46 12.47 -9.48 -5.03
N LEU A 47 12.80 -10.23 -3.97
CA LEU A 47 11.98 -11.38 -3.58
C LEU A 47 10.60 -10.97 -3.06
N TYR A 48 10.52 -9.97 -2.19
CA TYR A 48 9.26 -9.48 -1.61
C TYR A 48 9.23 -7.95 -1.55
N THR A 49 8.61 -7.29 -2.53
CA THR A 49 8.59 -5.81 -2.59
C THR A 49 7.84 -5.21 -1.41
N CYS A 50 6.88 -5.96 -0.88
CA CYS A 50 6.14 -5.60 0.33
C CYS A 50 6.92 -5.83 1.63
N SER A 51 8.10 -6.47 1.63
CA SER A 51 8.89 -6.66 2.86
C SER A 51 9.44 -5.33 3.38
N ALA A 52 9.55 -5.20 4.72
CA ALA A 52 10.04 -3.99 5.36
C ALA A 52 11.46 -3.58 4.86
N ASP A 53 12.35 -4.56 4.68
CA ASP A 53 13.71 -4.32 4.21
C ASP A 53 13.72 -3.79 2.76
N THR A 54 12.90 -4.37 1.89
CA THR A 54 12.81 -3.90 0.50
C THR A 54 12.16 -2.53 0.41
N GLN A 55 11.10 -2.28 1.18
CA GLN A 55 10.48 -0.95 1.25
C GLN A 55 11.47 0.11 1.72
N THR A 56 12.33 -0.22 2.69
CA THR A 56 13.38 0.67 3.18
C THR A 56 14.39 0.96 2.08
N ASN A 57 14.86 -0.06 1.36
CA ASN A 57 15.78 0.10 0.23
C ASN A 57 15.19 0.99 -0.88
N ILE A 58 13.95 0.74 -1.30
CA ILE A 58 13.28 1.56 -2.32
C ILE A 58 13.16 3.00 -1.85
N LYS A 59 12.77 3.22 -0.59
CA LYS A 59 12.69 4.55 0.01
C LYS A 59 14.04 5.26 -0.01
N GLU A 60 15.13 4.60 0.37
CA GLU A 60 16.47 5.18 0.30
C GLU A 60 16.89 5.53 -1.12
N LYS A 61 16.60 4.66 -2.10
CA LYS A 61 16.85 4.95 -3.52
C LYS A 61 16.07 6.17 -4.01
N ILE A 62 14.82 6.33 -3.58
CA ILE A 62 13.98 7.49 -3.91
C ILE A 62 14.53 8.76 -3.25
N GLU A 63 14.82 8.71 -1.95
CA GLU A 63 15.28 9.86 -1.17
C GLU A 63 16.68 10.34 -1.59
N ASN A 64 17.53 9.45 -2.10
CA ASN A 64 18.87 9.78 -2.58
C ASN A 64 18.92 10.09 -4.08
N ASN A 65 17.80 10.02 -4.80
CA ASN A 65 17.76 10.31 -6.22
C ASN A 65 17.70 11.83 -6.48
N GLN A 66 18.69 12.36 -7.19
CA GLN A 66 18.77 13.79 -7.51
C GLN A 66 17.59 14.32 -8.35
N LEU A 67 16.87 13.43 -9.05
CA LEU A 67 15.71 13.79 -9.87
C LEU A 67 14.39 13.78 -9.10
N ILE A 68 14.38 13.30 -7.85
CA ILE A 68 13.16 13.17 -7.05
C ILE A 68 13.26 14.10 -5.83
N GLN A 69 12.28 14.99 -5.70
CA GLN A 69 12.14 15.83 -4.52
C GLN A 69 11.08 15.24 -3.60
N VAL A 70 11.50 14.83 -2.40
CA VAL A 70 10.60 14.20 -1.41
C VAL A 70 10.20 15.21 -0.35
N PHE A 71 8.91 15.53 -0.31
CA PHE A 71 8.32 16.37 0.73
C PHE A 71 7.54 15.51 1.74
N LYS A 72 8.02 15.44 2.98
CA LYS A 72 7.37 14.74 4.10
C LYS A 72 6.61 15.74 4.98
N ASN A 73 5.61 15.26 5.71
CA ASN A 73 4.68 16.11 6.47
C ASN A 73 4.15 17.25 5.60
N ALA A 74 3.72 16.89 4.39
CA ALA A 74 3.36 17.84 3.35
C ALA A 74 1.85 17.92 3.17
N GLN A 75 1.35 19.12 2.91
CA GLN A 75 -0.05 19.39 2.59
C GLN A 75 -0.11 20.27 1.34
N ILE A 76 -0.94 19.86 0.39
CA ILE A 76 -1.25 20.67 -0.78
C ILE A 76 -2.20 21.79 -0.33
N ASN A 77 -1.79 23.03 -0.53
CA ASN A 77 -2.56 24.22 -0.18
C ASN A 77 -3.48 24.65 -1.34
N SER A 78 -2.95 24.62 -2.57
CA SER A 78 -3.68 25.00 -3.78
C SER A 78 -3.08 24.32 -5.02
N ILE A 79 -3.94 24.12 -6.03
CA ILE A 79 -3.55 23.66 -7.36
C ILE A 79 -4.22 24.61 -8.36
N SER A 80 -3.45 25.12 -9.32
CA SER A 80 -3.95 25.95 -10.41
C SER A 80 -3.30 25.52 -11.73
N GLY A 81 -3.84 26.01 -12.86
CA GLY A 81 -3.34 25.69 -14.19
C GLY A 81 -4.17 24.63 -14.93
N TYR A 82 -3.57 23.98 -15.92
CA TYR A 82 -4.20 23.02 -16.82
C TYR A 82 -3.21 21.94 -17.26
N ILE A 83 -3.69 20.96 -18.03
CA ILE A 83 -2.89 19.82 -18.52
C ILE A 83 -1.59 20.32 -19.18
N GLY A 84 -0.44 19.86 -18.68
CA GLY A 84 0.88 20.26 -19.15
C GLY A 84 1.45 21.54 -18.52
N ASN A 85 0.67 22.27 -17.73
CA ASN A 85 1.09 23.51 -17.08
C ASN A 85 0.31 23.77 -15.77
N PHE A 86 0.65 23.01 -14.73
CA PHE A 86 0.11 23.17 -13.39
C PHE A 86 1.12 23.86 -12.47
N SER A 87 0.58 24.64 -11.54
CA SER A 87 1.30 25.16 -10.39
C SER A 87 0.64 24.63 -9.12
N THR A 88 1.43 24.09 -8.19
CA THR A 88 0.94 23.52 -6.93
C THR A 88 1.70 24.07 -5.74
N SER A 89 0.98 24.69 -4.81
CA SER A 89 1.54 25.21 -3.58
C SER A 89 1.48 24.15 -2.48
N VAL A 90 2.63 23.85 -1.86
CA VAL A 90 2.78 22.80 -0.86
C VAL A 90 3.41 23.37 0.40
N SER A 91 2.75 23.19 1.53
CA SER A 91 3.37 23.37 2.85
C SER A 91 4.01 22.06 3.30
N TYR A 92 5.19 22.09 3.90
CA TYR A 92 5.91 20.87 4.31
C TYR A 92 6.84 21.06 5.50
N GLY A 93 7.13 19.92 6.16
CA GLY A 93 7.98 19.85 7.34
C GLY A 93 7.35 20.50 8.57
N ASN A 94 8.02 20.35 9.73
CA ASN A 94 7.44 20.78 11.01
C ASN A 94 7.44 22.32 11.21
N ASN A 95 8.12 23.06 10.33
CA ASN A 95 8.21 24.52 10.39
C ASN A 95 7.32 25.22 9.35
N ASN A 96 6.37 24.51 8.73
CA ASN A 96 5.47 25.02 7.69
C ASN A 96 6.20 25.79 6.58
N LYS A 97 7.29 25.23 6.04
CA LYS A 97 7.93 25.79 4.84
C LYS A 97 6.95 25.67 3.67
N SER A 98 6.92 26.66 2.79
CA SER A 98 6.08 26.63 1.59
C SER A 98 6.95 26.59 0.34
N VAL A 99 6.50 25.83 -0.66
CA VAL A 99 7.11 25.78 -1.99
C VAL A 99 6.02 25.73 -3.05
N ASP A 100 6.22 26.46 -4.14
CA ASP A 100 5.38 26.37 -5.33
C ASP A 100 6.10 25.52 -6.38
N LEU A 101 5.39 24.52 -6.90
CA LEU A 101 5.90 23.52 -7.82
C LEU A 101 5.20 23.65 -9.17
N GLU A 102 5.98 23.96 -10.21
CA GLU A 102 5.52 23.89 -11.60
C GLU A 102 5.71 22.46 -12.13
N HIS A 103 4.67 21.88 -12.72
CA HIS A 103 4.71 20.53 -13.29
C HIS A 103 3.63 20.32 -14.36
N GLY A 104 3.81 19.30 -15.21
CA GLY A 104 2.87 19.01 -16.29
C GLY A 104 1.77 18.00 -15.94
N ILE A 105 2.02 17.11 -14.96
CA ILE A 105 1.18 15.95 -14.66
C ILE A 105 1.11 15.74 -13.15
N ILE A 106 -0.10 15.45 -12.66
CA ILE A 106 -0.35 15.00 -11.29
C ILE A 106 -0.72 13.52 -11.30
N VAL A 107 -0.04 12.73 -10.47
CA VAL A 107 -0.40 11.34 -10.20
C VAL A 107 -0.94 11.25 -8.78
N VAL A 108 -2.21 10.85 -8.63
CA VAL A 108 -2.84 10.66 -7.31
C VAL A 108 -2.63 9.24 -6.84
N ALA A 109 -1.75 9.07 -5.84
CA ALA A 109 -1.40 7.78 -5.25
C ALA A 109 -1.53 7.80 -3.72
N THR A 110 -2.60 8.41 -3.21
CA THR A 110 -2.85 8.61 -1.76
C THR A 110 -3.29 7.34 -1.02
N GLY A 111 -3.46 6.23 -1.73
CA GLY A 111 -3.87 4.94 -1.16
C GLY A 111 -5.33 4.92 -0.71
N ALA A 112 -5.60 4.11 0.30
CA ALA A 112 -6.93 3.95 0.90
C ALA A 112 -6.83 3.95 2.42
N LYS A 113 -7.96 4.21 3.09
CA LYS A 113 -8.11 4.06 4.54
C LYS A 113 -9.04 2.91 4.83
N GLU A 114 -8.71 2.14 5.87
CA GLU A 114 -9.62 1.11 6.39
C GLU A 114 -10.93 1.77 6.86
N TYR A 115 -12.06 1.17 6.48
CA TYR A 115 -13.36 1.58 6.99
C TYR A 115 -13.44 1.33 8.49
N GLN A 116 -13.95 2.30 9.24
CA GLN A 116 -14.21 2.18 10.67
C GLN A 116 -15.72 2.00 10.86
N PRO A 117 -16.19 0.79 11.21
CA PRO A 117 -17.62 0.50 11.30
C PRO A 117 -18.32 1.33 12.37
N ASN A 118 -19.57 1.69 12.12
CA ASN A 118 -20.47 2.18 13.16
C ASN A 118 -21.56 1.14 13.49
N GLU A 119 -21.59 0.05 12.73
CA GLU A 119 -22.46 -1.11 12.92
C GLU A 119 -21.84 -2.17 13.86
N TYR A 120 -22.64 -3.20 14.18
CA TYR A 120 -22.23 -4.37 14.96
C TYR A 120 -21.58 -4.07 16.32
N ASN A 121 -21.90 -2.94 16.96
CA ASN A 121 -21.32 -2.51 18.23
C ASN A 121 -19.79 -2.34 18.22
N PHE A 122 -19.20 -2.07 17.04
CA PHE A 122 -17.78 -1.74 16.93
C PHE A 122 -17.44 -0.53 17.82
N GLY A 123 -16.32 -0.62 18.54
CA GLY A 123 -15.90 0.39 19.52
C GLY A 123 -16.64 0.36 20.87
N GLN A 124 -17.73 -0.42 21.00
CA GLN A 124 -18.46 -0.58 22.26
C GLN A 124 -18.04 -1.85 23.02
N ASP A 125 -17.73 -2.93 22.29
CA ASP A 125 -17.21 -4.18 22.85
C ASP A 125 -15.79 -4.46 22.31
N GLN A 126 -14.83 -4.61 23.22
CA GLN A 126 -13.41 -4.84 22.87
C GLN A 126 -13.14 -6.17 22.14
N ARG A 127 -14.12 -7.08 22.11
CA ARG A 127 -14.04 -8.34 21.37
C ARG A 127 -14.36 -8.15 19.88
N ILE A 128 -14.95 -7.02 19.50
CA ILE A 128 -15.35 -6.70 18.13
C ILE A 128 -14.24 -5.82 17.54
N ILE A 129 -13.48 -6.40 16.62
CA ILE A 129 -12.27 -5.81 16.06
C ILE A 129 -12.28 -5.95 14.54
N THR A 130 -11.55 -5.09 13.84
CA THR A 130 -11.38 -5.19 12.39
C THR A 130 -10.44 -6.33 11.99
N GLN A 131 -10.40 -6.71 10.71
CA GLN A 131 -9.44 -7.69 10.20
C GLN A 131 -7.99 -7.23 10.41
N THR A 132 -7.71 -5.93 10.24
CA THR A 132 -6.36 -5.37 10.47
C THR A 132 -5.96 -5.44 11.94
N GLU A 133 -6.90 -5.19 12.85
CA GLU A 133 -6.68 -5.35 14.30
C GLU A 133 -6.51 -6.82 14.69
N PHE A 134 -7.31 -7.70 14.11
CA PHE A 134 -7.20 -9.14 14.34
C PHE A 134 -5.85 -9.69 13.84
N GLU A 135 -5.37 -9.25 12.69
CA GLU A 135 -4.04 -9.59 12.20
C GLU A 135 -2.96 -9.15 13.20
N LYS A 136 -3.03 -7.93 13.74
CA LYS A 136 -2.11 -7.51 14.81
C LYS A 136 -2.17 -8.45 16.01
N VAL A 137 -3.37 -8.83 16.48
CA VAL A 137 -3.55 -9.77 17.60
C VAL A 137 -2.90 -11.13 17.29
N LEU A 138 -3.05 -11.65 16.07
CA LEU A 138 -2.50 -12.93 15.63
C LEU A 138 -0.96 -12.98 15.65
N PHE A 139 -0.29 -11.88 15.29
CA PHE A 139 1.17 -11.85 15.16
C PHE A 139 1.90 -11.27 16.37
N THR A 140 1.21 -10.57 17.27
CA THR A 140 1.86 -9.87 18.40
C THR A 140 1.44 -10.37 19.78
N THR A 141 0.45 -11.27 19.87
CA THR A 141 -0.07 -11.75 21.16
C THR A 141 -0.38 -13.24 21.13
N ASP A 142 -0.57 -13.82 22.33
CA ASP A 142 -1.02 -15.21 22.51
C ASP A 142 -2.54 -15.34 22.73
N LYS A 143 -3.32 -14.26 22.59
CA LYS A 143 -4.75 -14.23 22.97
C LYS A 143 -5.57 -15.32 22.29
N VAL A 144 -5.25 -15.63 21.03
CA VAL A 144 -6.00 -16.59 20.20
C VAL A 144 -5.95 -18.02 20.76
N LYS A 145 -4.91 -18.39 21.53
CA LYS A 145 -4.80 -19.72 22.15
C LYS A 145 -5.96 -20.05 23.10
N GLY A 146 -6.55 -19.04 23.74
CA GLY A 146 -7.66 -19.20 24.68
C GLY A 146 -9.05 -18.99 24.07
N VAL A 147 -9.14 -18.65 22.79
CA VAL A 147 -10.41 -18.35 22.12
C VAL A 147 -11.03 -19.64 21.60
N LYS A 148 -12.31 -19.86 21.89
CA LYS A 148 -13.05 -21.04 21.42
C LYS A 148 -13.67 -20.85 20.03
N SER A 149 -14.18 -19.65 19.76
CA SER A 149 -14.86 -19.33 18.51
C SER A 149 -14.57 -17.90 18.06
N ILE A 150 -14.51 -17.72 16.75
CA ILE A 150 -14.38 -16.44 16.06
C ILE A 150 -15.47 -16.37 14.99
N ILE A 151 -16.17 -15.25 14.91
CA ILE A 151 -17.12 -14.95 13.84
C ILE A 151 -16.53 -13.86 12.95
N MET A 152 -16.45 -14.12 11.65
CA MET A 152 -15.97 -13.17 10.65
C MET A 152 -17.12 -12.67 9.79
N ILE A 153 -17.54 -11.43 10.03
CA ILE A 153 -18.59 -10.79 9.23
C ILE A 153 -17.94 -10.17 7.99
N GLN A 154 -18.40 -10.59 6.81
CA GLN A 154 -17.90 -10.09 5.54
C GLN A 154 -18.69 -8.89 5.04
N CYS A 155 -18.09 -8.13 4.12
CA CYS A 155 -18.71 -6.97 3.47
C CYS A 155 -19.12 -5.84 4.44
N VAL A 156 -18.56 -5.79 5.65
CA VAL A 156 -18.75 -4.65 6.56
C VAL A 156 -18.23 -3.37 5.88
N GLY A 157 -19.08 -2.35 5.77
CA GLY A 157 -18.81 -1.14 4.98
C GLY A 157 -18.69 -1.31 3.45
N SER A 158 -19.13 -2.43 2.86
CA SER A 158 -19.08 -2.67 1.40
C SER A 158 -20.30 -3.44 0.90
N ARG A 159 -20.55 -3.41 -0.41
CA ARG A 159 -21.74 -4.04 -1.03
C ARG A 159 -23.06 -3.64 -0.35
N ASN A 160 -23.16 -2.37 0.03
CA ASN A 160 -24.34 -1.76 0.64
C ASN A 160 -24.77 -0.52 -0.17
N GLU A 161 -25.79 0.21 0.30
CA GLU A 161 -26.35 1.36 -0.45
C GLU A 161 -25.32 2.49 -0.63
N ASP A 162 -24.53 2.79 0.39
CA ASP A 162 -23.50 3.86 0.35
C ASP A 162 -22.26 3.45 -0.44
N HIS A 163 -21.86 2.18 -0.33
CA HIS A 163 -20.68 1.59 -0.95
C HIS A 163 -21.09 0.33 -1.74
N PRO A 164 -21.67 0.48 -2.96
CA PRO A 164 -22.21 -0.65 -3.73
C PRO A 164 -21.12 -1.55 -4.35
N TYR A 165 -19.84 -1.25 -4.12
CA TYR A 165 -18.71 -2.01 -4.64
C TYR A 165 -18.17 -3.06 -3.67
N CYS A 166 -17.38 -3.99 -4.20
CA CYS A 166 -16.59 -4.94 -3.41
C CYS A 166 -15.21 -4.35 -3.11
N SER A 167 -14.76 -4.43 -1.85
CA SER A 167 -13.41 -4.01 -1.43
C SER A 167 -12.27 -4.92 -1.93
N ARG A 168 -12.61 -6.05 -2.57
CA ARG A 168 -11.73 -7.04 -3.23
C ARG A 168 -10.72 -7.79 -2.35
N ILE A 169 -10.26 -7.20 -1.25
CA ILE A 169 -9.20 -7.75 -0.40
C ILE A 169 -9.73 -8.46 0.85
N CYS A 170 -10.92 -8.08 1.35
CA CYS A 170 -11.45 -8.55 2.62
C CYS A 170 -11.64 -10.08 2.70
N CYS A 171 -12.09 -10.73 1.62
CA CYS A 171 -12.27 -12.17 1.61
C CYS A 171 -10.94 -12.94 1.72
N SER A 172 -9.93 -12.54 0.93
CA SER A 172 -8.60 -13.19 0.98
C SER A 172 -7.92 -12.95 2.32
N GLU A 173 -8.08 -11.75 2.88
CA GLU A 173 -7.54 -11.37 4.19
C GLU A 173 -8.18 -12.19 5.32
N ALA A 174 -9.50 -12.32 5.31
CA ALA A 174 -10.22 -13.14 6.27
C ALA A 174 -9.78 -14.62 6.22
N ILE A 175 -9.61 -15.18 5.02
CA ILE A 175 -9.13 -16.57 4.87
C ILE A 175 -7.70 -16.71 5.41
N LYS A 176 -6.79 -15.79 5.05
CA LYS A 176 -5.41 -15.77 5.55
C LYS A 176 -5.39 -15.76 7.09
N ASN A 177 -6.16 -14.86 7.70
CA ASN A 177 -6.22 -14.73 9.15
C ASN A 177 -6.90 -15.93 9.82
N ALA A 178 -7.93 -16.51 9.20
CA ALA A 178 -8.58 -17.72 9.69
C ALA A 178 -7.63 -18.93 9.70
N LEU A 179 -6.87 -19.13 8.61
CA LEU A 179 -5.85 -20.18 8.54
C LEU A 179 -4.79 -19.97 9.62
N LYS A 180 -4.32 -18.72 9.80
CA LYS A 180 -3.33 -18.42 10.84
C LYS A 180 -3.86 -18.68 12.25
N ALA A 181 -5.12 -18.35 12.52
CA ALA A 181 -5.76 -18.63 13.80
C ALA A 181 -5.83 -20.14 14.08
N LYS A 182 -6.15 -20.94 13.05
CA LYS A 182 -6.17 -22.41 13.11
C LYS A 182 -4.78 -23.01 13.33
N GLU A 183 -3.72 -22.42 12.78
CA GLU A 183 -2.35 -22.84 13.08
C GLU A 183 -2.01 -22.64 14.57
N ILE A 184 -2.44 -21.52 15.15
CA ILE A 184 -2.18 -21.18 16.56
C ILE A 184 -3.05 -22.01 17.51
N ASN A 185 -4.31 -22.22 17.16
CA ASN A 185 -5.28 -23.00 17.92
C ASN A 185 -6.10 -23.90 16.97
N PRO A 186 -5.69 -25.16 16.76
CA PRO A 186 -6.38 -26.06 15.81
C PRO A 186 -7.86 -26.32 16.12
N ASN A 187 -8.24 -26.20 17.40
CA ASN A 187 -9.59 -26.47 17.88
C ASN A 187 -10.51 -25.24 17.84
N ILE A 188 -10.00 -24.06 17.46
CA ILE A 188 -10.83 -22.85 17.38
C ILE A 188 -11.89 -23.01 16.29
N GLU A 189 -13.13 -22.67 16.58
CA GLU A 189 -14.19 -22.61 15.58
C GLU A 189 -14.14 -21.26 14.86
N ILE A 190 -14.25 -21.28 13.53
CA ILE A 190 -14.27 -20.05 12.72
C ILE A 190 -15.53 -20.10 11.86
N VAL A 191 -16.38 -19.09 12.01
CA VAL A 191 -17.68 -18.96 11.36
C VAL A 191 -17.71 -17.70 10.51
#